data_AF-A0A9D5EUS4-F1
#
_entry.id   AF-A0A9D5EUS4-F1
#
_cell.length_a   1.000
_cell.length_b   1.000
_cell.length_c   1.000
_cell.angle_alpha   90.00
_cell.angle_beta   90.00
_cell.angle_gamma   90.00
#
_symmetry.space_group_name_H-M   'P 1'
#
loop_
_entity.id
_entity.type
_entity.pdbx_description
1 polymer ?
#
loop_
_entity_poly.entity_id
_entity_poly.type
_entity_poly.pdbx_seq_one_letter_code
_entity_poly.pdbx_strand_id
1 'polypeptide(L)' 'MLHYAVVFFVIALIAAVLGFGGLAAGAASIGKVLFVIFIVMALVTIVADLVRKR' A
#
# COMPACT_ATOMS: atom_id res chain seq x y z
N MET A 1 -10.85 4.13 -31.63
CA MET A 1 -10.76 4.31 -30.17
C MET A 1 -9.96 3.19 -29.49
N LEU A 2 -10.17 1.91 -29.81
CA LEU A 2 -9.40 0.79 -29.24
C LEU A 2 -7.88 0.87 -29.46
N HIS A 3 -7.44 1.37 -30.62
CA HIS A 3 -6.00 1.56 -30.90
C HIS A 3 -5.33 2.53 -29.93
N TYR A 4 -5.94 3.70 -29.68
CA TYR A 4 -5.41 4.66 -28.71
C TYR A 4 -5.38 4.10 -27.30
N ALA A 5 -6.42 3.35 -26.87
CA ALA A 5 -6.44 2.71 -25.56
C ALA A 5 -5.27 1.73 -25.38
N VAL A 6 -4.96 0.92 -26.39
CA VAL A 6 -3.83 -0.01 -26.36
C VAL A 6 -2.49 0.74 -26.33
N VAL A 7 -2.35 1.82 -27.10
CA VAL A 7 -1.14 2.66 -27.08
C VAL A 7 -0.92 3.29 -25.70
N PHE A 8 -1.95 3.88 -25.10
CA PHE A 8 -1.88 4.43 -23.74
C PHE A 8 -1.58 3.36 -22.68
N PHE A 9 -2.13 2.16 -22.83
CA PHE A 9 -1.86 1.04 -21.94
C PHE A 9 -0.39 0.61 -21.96
N VAL A 10 0.22 0.54 -23.15
CA VAL A 10 1.65 0.21 -23.28
C VAL A 10 2.52 1.32 -22.69
N ILE A 11 2.19 2.59 -22.92
CA ILE A 11 2.90 3.72 -22.33
C ILE A 11 2.83 3.67 -20.80
N ALA A 12 1.68 3.35 -20.23
CA ALA A 12 1.51 3.22 -18.78
C ALA A 12 2.36 2.07 -18.19
N LEU A 13 2.46 0.94 -18.88
CA LEU A 13 3.34 -0.18 -18.49
C LEU A 13 4.82 0.21 -18.53
N ILE A 14 5.26 0.89 -19.59
CA ILE A 14 6.65 1.36 -19.71
C ILE A 14 6.95 2.39 -18.60
N ALA A 15 6.04 3.33 -18.36
CA ALA A 15 6.16 4.27 -17.26
C ALA A 15 6.22 3.56 -15.90
N ALA A 16 5.37 2.54 -15.68
CA ALA A 16 5.35 1.72 -14.47
C ALA A 16 6.71 1.04 -14.23
N VAL A 17 7.32 0.44 -15.24
CA VAL A 17 8.60 -0.27 -15.10
C VAL A 17 9.78 0.69 -14.95
N LEU A 18 9.81 1.79 -15.71
CA LEU A 18 10.97 2.69 -15.76
C LEU A 18 10.94 3.80 -14.69
N GLY A 19 9.76 4.25 -14.26
CA GLY A 19 9.60 5.47 -13.47
C GLY A 19 9.05 5.28 -12.05
N PHE A 20 8.39 4.17 -11.74
CA PHE A 20 7.70 4.02 -10.44
C PHE A 20 8.59 3.47 -9.32
N GLY A 21 9.83 3.06 -9.58
CA GLY A 21 10.71 2.52 -8.54
C GLY A 21 10.94 3.48 -7.35
N GLY A 22 11.15 4.77 -7.63
CA GLY A 22 11.35 5.80 -6.60
C GLY A 22 10.07 6.15 -5.82
N LEU A 23 8.93 6.23 -6.51
CA LEU A 23 7.63 6.48 -5.89
C LEU A 23 7.17 5.27 -5.05
N ALA A 24 7.43 4.06 -5.51
CA ALA A 24 7.14 2.82 -4.79
C ALA A 24 7.98 2.73 -3.50
N ALA A 25 9.26 3.12 -3.54
CA ALA A 25 10.10 3.15 -2.35
C ALA A 25 9.60 4.18 -1.31
N GLY A 26 9.17 5.36 -1.76
CA GLY A 26 8.54 6.37 -0.89
C GLY A 26 7.18 5.94 -0.33
N ALA A 27 6.33 5.33 -1.15
CA ALA A 27 5.05 4.79 -0.69
C ALA A 27 5.24 3.63 0.30
N ALA A 28 6.26 2.79 0.10
CA ALA A 28 6.59 1.69 0.99
C ALA A 28 7.01 2.17 2.39
N SER A 29 7.69 3.31 2.51
CA SER A 29 8.05 3.86 3.82
C SER A 29 6.81 4.34 4.59
N ILE A 30 5.89 5.03 3.92
CA ILE A 30 4.61 5.46 4.51
C ILE A 30 3.76 4.25 4.93
N GLY A 31 3.69 3.22 4.08
CA GLY A 31 2.99 1.98 4.37
C GLY A 31 3.54 1.26 5.62
N LYS A 32 4.86 1.24 5.82
CA LYS A 32 5.48 0.68 7.02
C LYS A 32 5.04 1.40 8.29
N VAL A 33 4.97 2.73 8.27
CA VAL A 33 4.52 3.52 9.44
C VAL A 33 3.07 3.18 9.79
N LEU A 34 2.17 3.17 8.80
CA LEU A 34 0.77 2.81 9.00
C LEU A 34 0.60 1.37 9.51
N PHE A 35 1.40 0.44 9.00
CA PHE A 35 1.38 -0.95 9.44
C PHE A 35 1.76 -1.10 10.92
N VAL A 36 2.78 -0.39 11.38
CA VAL A 36 3.18 -0.40 12.80
C VAL A 36 2.08 0.19 13.67
N ILE A 37 1.48 1.32 13.28
CA ILE A 37 0.35 1.92 14.00
C ILE A 37 -0.82 0.95 14.08
N PHE A 38 -1.15 0.28 12.98
CA PHE A 38 -2.18 -0.74 12.94
C PHE A 38 -1.89 -1.90 13.90
N ILE A 39 -0.66 -2.41 13.94
CA ILE A 39 -0.27 -3.47 14.87
C ILE A 39 -0.46 -3.01 16.32
N VAL A 40 -0.01 -1.81 16.67
CA VAL A 40 -0.16 -1.29 18.03
C VAL A 40 -1.64 -1.21 18.43
N MET A 41 -2.49 -0.62 17.57
CA MET A 41 -3.93 -0.55 17.83
C MET A 41 -4.60 -1.93 17.88
N ALA A 42 -4.20 -2.85 17.00
CA ALA A 42 -4.71 -4.21 16.98
C ALA A 42 -4.36 -4.95 18.27
N LEU A 43 -3.11 -4.85 18.74
CA LEU A 43 -2.67 -5.44 20.01
C LEU A 43 -3.42 -4.84 21.21
N VAL A 44 -3.58 -3.51 21.26
CA VAL A 44 -4.36 -2.85 22.31
C VAL A 44 -5.80 -3.37 22.34
N THR A 45 -6.42 -3.51 21.16
CA THR A 45 -7.81 -3.98 21.04
C THR A 45 -7.94 -5.45 21.46
N ILE A 46 -7.01 -6.31 21.05
CA ILE A 46 -6.97 -7.73 21.43
C ILE A 46 -6.79 -7.87 22.93
N VAL A 47 -5.85 -7.14 23.54
CA VAL A 47 -5.61 -7.18 24.98
C VAL A 47 -6.82 -6.64 25.75
N ALA A 48 -7.43 -5.55 25.29
CA ALA A 48 -8.64 -5.00 25.90
C ALA A 48 -9.81 -5.99 25.85
N ASP A 49 -10.03 -6.68 24.73
CA ASP A 49 -11.07 -7.72 24.61
C ASP A 49 -10.79 -8.91 25.55
N LEU A 50 -9.53 -9.37 25.60
CA LEU A 50 -9.12 -10.48 26.45
C LEU A 50 -9.30 -10.19 27.95
N VAL A 51 -9.00 -8.95 28.38
CA VAL A 51 -9.22 -8.51 29.76
C VAL A 51 -10.71 -8.39 30.07
N ARG A 52 -11.54 -7.98 29.11
CA ARG A 52 -12.99 -7.76 29.32
C ARG A 52 -13.82 -9.05 29.27
N LYS A 53 -13.29 -10.12 28.67
CA LYS A 53 -13.91 -11.46 28.61
C LYS A 53 -13.60 -12.36 29.81
N ARG A 54 -12.75 -11.93 30.74
CA ARG A 54 -12.54 -12.54 32.06
C ARG A 54 -13.43 -11.85 33.08
#